data_AF-A0A2V6GML0-F1
#
_entry.id   AF-A0A2V6GML0-F1
#
_cell.length_a   1.000
_cell.length_b   1.000
_cell.length_c   1.000
_cell.angle_alpha   90.00
_cell.angle_beta   90.00
_cell.angle_gamma   90.00
#
_symmetry.space_group_name_H-M   'P 1'
#
loop_
_entity.id
_entity.type
_entity.pdbx_description
1 polymer ?
#
loop_
_entity_poly.entity_id
_entity_poly.type
_entity_poly.pdbx_seq_one_letter_code
_entity_poly.pdbx_strand_id
1 'polypeptide(L)'
;LKNEFTGVMTGKGLTWGGSVIRPEATGYGAVYFAEEMLKTRKEDLKGKTALVSGSGNVSQYTVEKLITLGAKPVTMSDSSGYIFDEEGITREKLAFVMDVKNVRRGRMSEYADKFKGAVFTPVNPKLDYNPLWNHKAECAFPSATQNEINGKDAANLLKNGCYVVCEGANMPTNIDGINRFLDAKILFGPGKAANAGGVATSGLEMAQNSMRVRWTREEVDARLFNIMKTIHEVCARTAEKYGTPGNYVNGANIAGFVKVADAMLDQGLV
;
A
#
# COMPACT_ATOMS: atom_id res chain seq x y z
N LEU A 1 23.12 -29.07 13.58
CA LEU A 1 22.86 -28.44 12.26
C LEU A 1 22.48 -29.55 11.28
N LYS A 2 21.36 -29.46 10.56
CA LYS A 2 20.94 -30.50 9.58
C LYS A 2 21.67 -30.44 8.23
N ASN A 3 22.43 -29.36 7.97
CA ASN A 3 23.22 -29.16 6.75
C ASN A 3 22.40 -29.21 5.44
N GLU A 4 21.32 -28.42 5.37
CA GLU A 4 20.39 -28.40 4.23
C GLU A 4 20.18 -26.97 3.71
N PHE A 5 20.07 -26.82 2.37
CA PHE A 5 19.69 -25.56 1.71
C PHE A 5 18.22 -25.64 1.28
N THR A 6 17.33 -25.08 2.10
CA THR A 6 15.87 -25.10 1.90
C THR A 6 15.26 -23.72 2.14
N GLY A 7 14.01 -23.53 1.72
CA GLY A 7 13.26 -22.28 1.83
C GLY A 7 12.75 -21.97 3.25
N VAL A 8 13.59 -22.07 4.28
CA VAL A 8 13.22 -21.83 5.70
C VAL A 8 12.90 -20.36 5.99
N MET A 9 13.43 -19.43 5.20
CA MET A 9 13.18 -18.00 5.29
C MET A 9 12.82 -17.41 3.92
N THR A 10 12.02 -16.35 3.92
CA THR A 10 11.72 -15.52 2.74
C THR A 10 12.40 -14.15 2.85
N GLY A 11 12.40 -13.38 1.76
CA GLY A 11 13.16 -12.13 1.69
C GLY A 11 14.66 -12.35 1.54
N LYS A 12 15.06 -13.48 0.96
CA LYS A 12 16.45 -13.81 0.69
C LYS A 12 16.99 -12.90 -0.42
N GLY A 13 18.32 -12.79 -0.50
CA GLY A 13 18.97 -12.12 -1.63
C GLY A 13 18.78 -12.91 -2.93
N LEU A 14 18.72 -12.21 -4.06
CA LEU A 14 18.49 -12.83 -5.37
C LEU A 14 19.56 -13.89 -5.73
N THR A 15 20.77 -13.78 -5.19
CA THR A 15 21.84 -14.75 -5.46
C THR A 15 21.66 -16.08 -4.72
N TRP A 16 20.84 -16.13 -3.66
CA TRP A 16 20.68 -17.30 -2.79
C TRP A 16 19.22 -17.65 -2.50
N GLY A 17 18.35 -17.55 -3.51
CA GLY A 17 16.97 -18.07 -3.47
C GLY A 17 15.88 -17.03 -3.15
N GLY A 18 16.22 -15.74 -3.21
CA GLY A 18 15.25 -14.65 -3.17
C GLY A 18 14.39 -14.57 -4.43
N SER A 19 13.19 -14.02 -4.29
CA SER A 19 12.30 -13.71 -5.42
C SER A 19 12.48 -12.28 -5.92
N VAL A 20 12.40 -12.09 -7.23
CA VAL A 20 12.15 -10.77 -7.83
C VAL A 20 10.78 -10.23 -7.37
N ILE A 21 10.54 -8.93 -7.50
CA ILE A 21 9.33 -8.21 -7.03
C ILE A 21 9.19 -8.15 -5.50
N ARG A 22 10.03 -8.84 -4.71
CA ARG A 22 9.92 -8.83 -3.25
C ARG A 22 10.02 -7.41 -2.65
N PRO A 23 10.98 -6.55 -3.03
CA PRO A 23 10.99 -5.15 -2.58
C PRO A 23 9.69 -4.41 -2.95
N GLU A 24 9.16 -4.63 -4.14
CA GLU A 24 8.04 -3.89 -4.70
C GLU A 24 6.67 -4.35 -4.18
N ALA A 25 6.60 -5.60 -3.72
CA ALA A 25 5.36 -6.35 -3.55
C ALA A 25 4.29 -5.65 -2.72
N THR A 26 4.65 -5.05 -1.58
CA THR A 26 3.68 -4.38 -0.71
C THR A 26 3.12 -3.10 -1.35
N GLY A 27 3.99 -2.26 -1.93
CA GLY A 27 3.57 -1.01 -2.57
C GLY A 27 2.76 -1.26 -3.84
N TYR A 28 3.22 -2.19 -4.68
CA TYR A 28 2.46 -2.64 -5.86
C TYR A 28 1.12 -3.24 -5.44
N GLY A 29 1.11 -4.05 -4.38
CA GLY A 29 -0.11 -4.68 -3.87
C GLY A 29 -1.17 -3.65 -3.45
N ALA A 30 -0.79 -2.62 -2.71
CA ALA A 30 -1.70 -1.55 -2.30
C ALA A 30 -2.30 -0.82 -3.52
N VAL A 31 -1.50 -0.55 -4.55
CA VAL A 31 -1.98 0.10 -5.78
C VAL A 31 -2.89 -0.83 -6.58
N TYR A 32 -2.56 -2.11 -6.71
CA TYR A 32 -3.44 -3.10 -7.37
C TYR A 32 -4.77 -3.24 -6.65
N PHE A 33 -4.77 -3.28 -5.31
CA PHE A 33 -6.00 -3.34 -4.55
C PHE A 33 -6.86 -2.09 -4.77
N ALA A 34 -6.25 -0.90 -4.79
CA ALA A 34 -6.95 0.35 -5.09
C ALA A 34 -7.54 0.39 -6.51
N GLU A 35 -6.80 -0.10 -7.50
CA GLU A 35 -7.26 -0.24 -8.88
C GLU A 35 -8.50 -1.15 -8.97
N GLU A 36 -8.51 -2.30 -8.27
CA GLU A 36 -9.68 -3.18 -8.24
C GLU A 36 -10.87 -2.56 -7.48
N MET A 37 -10.62 -1.77 -6.42
CA MET A 37 -11.67 -0.98 -5.77
C MET A 37 -12.29 0.04 -6.73
N LEU A 38 -11.49 0.76 -7.52
CA LEU A 38 -11.96 1.75 -8.50
C LEU A 38 -12.78 1.11 -9.62
N LYS A 39 -12.39 -0.09 -10.08
CA LYS A 39 -13.15 -0.84 -11.10
C LYS A 39 -14.58 -1.15 -10.67
N THR A 40 -14.86 -1.28 -9.37
CA THR A 40 -16.24 -1.44 -8.87
C THR A 40 -17.12 -0.21 -9.15
N ARG A 41 -16.51 0.95 -9.38
CA ARG A 41 -17.16 2.21 -9.76
C ARG A 41 -16.97 2.55 -11.24
N LYS A 42 -16.46 1.62 -12.05
CA LYS A 42 -16.12 1.83 -13.48
C LYS A 42 -15.09 2.95 -13.68
N GLU A 43 -14.17 3.08 -12.73
CA GLU A 43 -13.05 4.03 -12.79
C GLU A 43 -11.71 3.26 -12.78
N ASP A 44 -10.63 3.95 -13.13
CA ASP A 44 -9.25 3.46 -13.08
C ASP A 44 -8.35 4.49 -12.37
N LEU A 45 -7.07 4.20 -12.12
CA LEU A 45 -6.15 5.18 -11.50
C LEU A 45 -5.68 6.31 -12.44
N LYS A 46 -5.97 6.24 -13.74
CA LYS A 46 -5.36 7.12 -14.73
C LYS A 46 -5.82 8.57 -14.53
N GLY A 47 -4.85 9.48 -14.44
CA GLY A 47 -5.09 10.92 -14.25
C GLY A 47 -5.50 11.32 -12.83
N LYS A 48 -5.69 10.38 -11.90
CA LYS A 48 -6.04 10.68 -10.51
C LYS A 48 -4.84 11.19 -9.73
N THR A 49 -5.07 12.19 -8.88
CA THR A 49 -4.06 12.71 -7.96
C THR A 49 -4.01 11.85 -6.72
N ALA A 50 -2.80 11.46 -6.31
CA ALA A 50 -2.58 10.56 -5.19
C ALA A 50 -1.64 11.18 -4.14
N LEU A 51 -2.11 11.20 -2.89
CA LEU A 51 -1.26 11.49 -1.73
C LEU A 51 -0.62 10.20 -1.26
N VAL A 52 0.70 10.18 -1.15
CA VAL A 52 1.46 9.07 -0.55
C VAL A 52 2.23 9.61 0.64
N SER A 53 2.13 8.92 1.78
CA SER A 53 3.01 9.20 2.92
C SER A 53 4.16 8.21 2.98
N GLY A 54 5.20 8.59 3.70
CA GLY A 54 6.42 7.83 3.83
C GLY A 54 7.33 7.96 2.61
N SER A 55 8.53 7.44 2.78
CA SER A 55 9.60 7.43 1.78
C SER A 55 10.44 6.16 1.88
N GLY A 56 9.92 5.17 2.61
CA GLY A 56 10.49 3.83 2.69
C GLY A 56 10.08 2.98 1.50
N ASN A 57 10.46 1.71 1.57
CA ASN A 57 10.25 0.72 0.53
C ASN A 57 8.79 0.67 0.02
N VAL A 58 7.80 0.64 0.92
CA VAL A 58 6.37 0.61 0.53
C VAL A 58 5.98 1.87 -0.24
N SER A 59 6.30 3.06 0.27
CA SER A 59 5.97 4.33 -0.37
C SER A 59 6.64 4.49 -1.74
N GLN A 60 7.93 4.15 -1.85
CA GLN A 60 8.68 4.26 -3.10
C GLN A 60 8.02 3.45 -4.23
N TYR A 61 7.66 2.19 -3.96
CA TYR A 61 7.06 1.33 -4.97
C TYR A 61 5.56 1.56 -5.16
N THR A 62 4.87 2.16 -4.17
CA THR A 62 3.52 2.70 -4.35
C THR A 62 3.55 3.82 -5.39
N VAL A 63 4.45 4.79 -5.24
CA VAL A 63 4.65 5.89 -6.21
C VAL A 63 5.05 5.33 -7.58
N GLU A 64 5.97 4.36 -7.64
CA GLU A 64 6.39 3.75 -8.91
C GLU A 64 5.21 3.10 -9.67
N LYS A 65 4.35 2.36 -8.97
CA LYS A 65 3.20 1.70 -9.59
C LYS A 65 2.10 2.69 -9.96
N LEU A 66 1.87 3.72 -9.14
CA LEU A 66 0.95 4.81 -9.46
C LEU A 66 1.35 5.51 -10.78
N ILE A 67 2.63 5.87 -10.93
CA ILE A 67 3.16 6.45 -12.17
C ILE A 67 2.95 5.49 -13.35
N THR A 68 3.21 4.19 -13.13
CA THR A 68 3.05 3.17 -14.19
C THR A 68 1.61 3.03 -14.67
N LEU A 69 0.62 3.23 -13.79
CA LEU A 69 -0.80 3.22 -14.13
C LEU A 69 -1.35 4.60 -14.56
N GLY A 70 -0.48 5.60 -14.69
CA GLY A 70 -0.84 6.94 -15.16
C GLY A 70 -1.51 7.82 -14.10
N ALA A 71 -1.45 7.46 -12.82
CA ALA A 71 -1.81 8.35 -11.72
C ALA A 71 -0.72 9.41 -11.49
N LYS A 72 -1.08 10.46 -10.75
CA LYS A 72 -0.22 11.59 -10.41
C LYS A 72 0.05 11.61 -8.89
N PRO A 73 1.06 10.88 -8.40
CA PRO A 73 1.48 11.01 -7.00
C PRO A 73 2.11 12.39 -6.76
N VAL A 74 1.67 13.11 -5.73
CA VAL A 74 2.09 14.50 -5.45
C VAL A 74 2.74 14.70 -4.09
N THR A 75 2.75 13.69 -3.22
CA THR A 75 3.43 13.78 -1.91
C THR A 75 4.29 12.57 -1.63
N MET A 76 5.32 12.77 -0.81
CA MET A 76 6.06 11.74 -0.07
C MET A 76 6.51 12.34 1.26
N SER A 77 6.76 11.53 2.29
CA SER A 77 7.17 12.06 3.61
C SER A 77 8.27 11.26 4.29
N ASP A 78 8.91 11.86 5.29
CA ASP A 78 9.71 11.15 6.26
C ASP A 78 9.46 11.71 7.67
N SER A 79 10.25 11.25 8.64
CA SER A 79 10.09 11.69 10.03
C SER A 79 10.32 13.19 10.26
N SER A 80 10.89 13.92 9.29
CA SER A 80 11.17 15.36 9.38
C SER A 80 10.07 16.24 8.78
N GLY A 81 9.19 15.69 7.95
CA GLY A 81 8.19 16.46 7.21
C GLY A 81 7.77 15.76 5.92
N TYR A 82 7.10 16.49 5.02
CA TYR A 82 6.67 15.96 3.74
C TYR A 82 6.94 16.93 2.59
N ILE A 83 7.09 16.39 1.39
CA ILE A 83 7.10 17.16 0.17
C ILE A 83 5.72 17.16 -0.47
N PHE A 84 5.38 18.29 -1.09
CA PHE A 84 4.26 18.43 -2.01
C PHE A 84 4.79 18.98 -3.34
N ASP A 85 4.55 18.24 -4.41
CA ASP A 85 4.95 18.56 -5.77
C ASP A 85 3.69 18.60 -6.63
N GLU A 86 3.15 19.81 -6.84
CA GLU A 86 1.88 20.01 -7.54
C GLU A 86 1.94 19.50 -8.99
N GLU A 87 3.11 19.48 -9.62
CA GLU A 87 3.30 18.93 -10.97
C GLU A 87 3.33 17.40 -10.98
N GLY A 88 3.52 16.78 -9.82
CA GLY A 88 3.61 15.33 -9.64
C GLY A 88 5.06 14.81 -9.66
N ILE A 89 5.20 13.64 -9.06
CA ILE A 89 6.46 12.89 -8.96
C ILE A 89 6.61 12.04 -10.22
N THR A 90 7.57 12.37 -11.07
CA THR A 90 7.94 11.59 -12.26
C THR A 90 8.88 10.42 -11.91
N ARG A 91 9.20 9.57 -12.89
CA ARG A 91 10.20 8.49 -12.69
C ARG A 91 11.57 9.05 -12.31
N GLU A 92 11.99 10.17 -12.89
CA GLU A 92 13.28 10.81 -12.56
C GLU A 92 13.27 11.38 -11.14
N LYS A 93 12.18 12.05 -10.76
CA LYS A 93 11.96 12.57 -9.41
C LYS A 93 11.94 11.45 -8.36
N LEU A 94 11.28 10.32 -8.67
CA LEU A 94 11.27 9.14 -7.80
C LEU A 94 12.66 8.50 -7.70
N ALA A 95 13.41 8.38 -8.79
CA ALA A 95 14.77 7.84 -8.77
C ALA A 95 15.69 8.67 -7.86
N PHE A 96 15.52 10.00 -7.86
CA PHE A 96 16.21 10.87 -6.91
C PHE A 96 15.82 10.56 -5.46
N VAL A 97 14.52 10.38 -5.15
CA VAL A 97 14.09 9.98 -3.80
C VAL A 97 14.69 8.65 -3.39
N MET A 98 14.71 7.66 -4.28
CA MET A 98 15.31 6.35 -4.01
C MET A 98 16.81 6.47 -3.69
N ASP A 99 17.56 7.29 -4.43
CA ASP A 99 18.97 7.56 -4.13
C ASP A 99 19.16 8.25 -2.77
N VAL A 100 18.38 9.31 -2.48
CA VAL A 100 18.40 10.00 -1.18
C VAL A 100 18.16 9.00 -0.04
N LYS A 101 17.14 8.16 -0.15
CA LYS A 101 16.71 7.30 0.97
C LYS A 101 17.49 6.00 1.09
N ASN A 102 17.87 5.37 -0.02
CA ASN A 102 18.46 4.04 -0.02
C ASN A 102 20.00 4.06 -0.06
N VAL A 103 20.60 5.10 -0.63
CA VAL A 103 22.07 5.22 -0.77
C VAL A 103 22.61 6.26 0.22
N ARG A 104 22.17 7.52 0.10
CA ARG A 104 22.70 8.64 0.90
C ARG A 104 22.17 8.69 2.33
N ARG A 105 21.03 8.03 2.60
CA ARG A 105 20.29 8.09 3.88
C ARG A 105 19.92 9.52 4.30
N GLY A 106 19.59 10.34 3.31
CA GLY A 106 19.24 11.76 3.46
C GLY A 106 17.78 12.02 3.85
N ARG A 107 17.40 13.30 3.75
CA ARG A 107 16.08 13.81 4.15
C ARG A 107 15.25 14.23 2.95
N MET A 108 13.93 14.17 3.10
CA MET A 108 13.00 14.60 2.04
C MET A 108 13.10 16.09 1.72
N SER A 109 13.67 16.94 2.60
CA SER A 109 13.94 18.35 2.30
C SER A 109 14.86 18.54 1.07
N GLU A 110 15.81 17.63 0.85
CA GLU A 110 16.74 17.68 -0.30
C GLU A 110 16.01 17.59 -1.65
N TYR A 111 14.81 17.00 -1.68
CA TYR A 111 13.98 16.95 -2.87
C TYR A 111 13.52 18.35 -3.28
N ALA A 112 13.07 19.16 -2.33
CA ALA A 112 12.63 20.53 -2.60
C ALA A 112 13.80 21.46 -2.98
N ASP A 113 15.01 21.18 -2.47
CA ASP A 113 16.22 21.89 -2.91
C ASP A 113 16.55 21.61 -4.38
N LYS A 114 16.38 20.35 -4.82
CA LYS A 114 16.70 19.87 -6.16
C LYS A 114 15.65 20.25 -7.20
N PHE A 115 14.37 20.06 -6.90
CA PHE A 115 13.27 20.25 -7.86
C PHE A 115 12.50 21.52 -7.54
N LYS A 116 12.71 22.56 -8.37
CA LYS A 116 11.97 23.82 -8.25
C LYS A 116 10.47 23.58 -8.45
N GLY A 117 9.65 24.24 -7.63
CA GLY A 117 8.19 24.05 -7.61
C GLY A 117 7.70 23.06 -6.54
N ALA A 118 8.56 22.17 -6.05
CA ALA A 118 8.23 21.33 -4.90
C ALA A 118 8.40 22.09 -3.58
N VAL A 119 7.49 21.86 -2.65
CA VAL A 119 7.49 22.50 -1.33
C VAL A 119 7.74 21.43 -0.26
N PHE A 120 8.74 21.65 0.58
CA PHE A 120 8.92 20.86 1.81
C PHE A 120 8.23 21.55 2.98
N THR A 121 7.36 20.83 3.67
CA THR A 121 6.71 21.27 4.91
C THR A 121 7.28 20.47 6.08
N PRO A 122 8.01 21.11 7.01
CA PRO A 122 8.51 20.45 8.22
C PRO A 122 7.38 19.92 9.10
N VAL A 123 7.65 18.86 9.85
CA VAL A 123 6.72 18.36 10.88
C VAL A 123 6.49 19.45 11.93
N ASN A 124 5.23 19.65 12.31
CA ASN A 124 4.86 20.56 13.39
C ASN A 124 4.19 19.76 14.52
N PRO A 125 4.93 19.46 15.61
CA PRO A 125 4.41 18.68 16.74
C PRO A 125 3.22 19.32 17.49
N LYS A 126 2.95 20.62 17.24
CA LYS A 126 1.81 21.32 17.86
C LYS A 126 0.49 21.06 17.14
N LEU A 127 0.54 20.52 15.91
CA LEU A 127 -0.66 20.14 15.18
C LEU A 127 -1.14 18.77 15.65
N ASP A 128 -2.44 18.64 15.80
CA ASP A 128 -3.10 17.37 16.11
C ASP A 128 -3.64 16.66 14.86
N TYR A 129 -3.13 17.04 13.70
CA TYR A 129 -3.38 16.42 12.40
C TYR A 129 -2.12 16.59 11.53
N ASN A 130 -1.97 15.76 10.51
CA ASN A 130 -0.88 15.82 9.56
C ASN A 130 -1.28 16.65 8.32
N PRO A 131 -0.62 17.80 8.05
CA PRO A 131 -0.97 18.66 6.92
C PRO A 131 -0.85 18.00 5.54
N LEU A 132 -0.08 16.89 5.42
CA LEU A 132 -0.02 16.10 4.19
C LEU A 132 -1.43 15.70 3.72
N TRP A 133 -2.29 15.30 4.64
CA TRP A 133 -3.66 14.84 4.36
C TRP A 133 -4.65 15.97 4.08
N ASN A 134 -4.19 17.22 4.07
CA ASN A 134 -5.01 18.39 3.78
C ASN A 134 -4.78 18.95 2.34
N HIS A 135 -4.14 18.18 1.47
CA HIS A 135 -4.03 18.49 0.05
C HIS A 135 -5.20 17.91 -0.75
N LYS A 136 -5.56 18.57 -1.85
CA LYS A 136 -6.59 18.09 -2.78
C LYS A 136 -6.09 16.88 -3.56
N ALA A 137 -6.81 15.76 -3.46
CA ALA A 137 -6.51 14.52 -4.18
C ALA A 137 -7.70 13.56 -4.15
N GLU A 138 -7.83 12.73 -5.16
CA GLU A 138 -8.83 11.65 -5.22
C GLU A 138 -8.43 10.43 -4.39
N CYS A 139 -7.11 10.15 -4.31
CA CYS A 139 -6.56 8.95 -3.70
C CYS A 139 -5.56 9.28 -2.57
N ALA A 140 -5.55 8.46 -1.51
CA ALA A 140 -4.55 8.51 -0.44
C ALA A 140 -4.00 7.13 -0.11
N PHE A 141 -2.68 7.04 0.01
CA PHE A 141 -1.93 5.82 0.28
C PHE A 141 -1.04 5.99 1.52
N PRO A 142 -1.60 5.83 2.73
CA PRO A 142 -0.82 5.90 3.95
C PRO A 142 0.14 4.71 4.05
N SER A 143 1.44 5.02 3.97
CA SER A 143 2.53 4.04 3.83
C SER A 143 3.73 4.34 4.74
N ALA A 144 3.55 5.14 5.80
CA ALA A 144 4.63 5.52 6.70
C ALA A 144 4.64 4.69 7.99
N THR A 145 3.63 4.88 8.85
CA THR A 145 3.60 4.32 10.21
C THR A 145 2.17 4.04 10.67
N GLN A 146 2.03 3.28 11.76
CA GLN A 146 0.76 3.09 12.43
C GLN A 146 0.18 4.44 12.92
N ASN A 147 -1.15 4.58 12.90
CA ASN A 147 -1.91 5.75 13.39
C ASN A 147 -1.48 7.10 12.77
N GLU A 148 -1.02 7.14 11.52
CA GLU A 148 -0.67 8.38 10.81
C GLU A 148 -1.88 9.15 10.22
N ILE A 149 -3.06 8.53 10.19
CA ILE A 149 -4.34 9.20 9.85
C ILE A 149 -5.26 9.08 11.06
N ASN A 150 -5.63 10.22 11.63
CA ASN A 150 -6.66 10.31 12.66
C ASN A 150 -8.01 10.82 12.11
N GLY A 151 -8.99 11.06 13.00
CA GLY A 151 -10.30 11.56 12.59
C GLY A 151 -10.27 12.95 11.93
N LYS A 152 -9.35 13.84 12.30
CA LYS A 152 -9.19 15.16 11.67
C LYS A 152 -8.55 15.03 10.29
N ASP A 153 -7.55 14.18 10.16
CA ASP A 153 -6.92 13.86 8.87
C ASP A 153 -7.94 13.27 7.89
N ALA A 154 -8.75 12.31 8.34
CA ALA A 154 -9.83 11.74 7.55
C ALA A 154 -10.86 12.80 7.12
N ALA A 155 -11.23 13.72 8.03
CA ALA A 155 -12.12 14.82 7.69
C ALA A 155 -11.52 15.76 6.63
N ASN A 156 -10.22 16.06 6.72
CA ASN A 156 -9.51 16.88 5.73
C ASN A 156 -9.48 16.19 4.36
N LEU A 157 -9.14 14.90 4.32
CA LEU A 157 -9.15 14.09 3.09
C LEU A 157 -10.52 14.12 2.40
N LEU A 158 -11.58 13.83 3.16
CA LEU A 158 -12.96 13.85 2.64
C LEU A 158 -13.37 15.23 2.12
N LYS A 159 -13.06 16.29 2.87
CA LYS A 159 -13.31 17.68 2.47
C LYS A 159 -12.60 18.04 1.17
N ASN A 160 -11.43 17.48 0.95
CA ASN A 160 -10.56 17.75 -0.20
C ASN A 160 -10.81 16.80 -1.39
N GLY A 161 -11.92 16.04 -1.38
CA GLY A 161 -12.36 15.22 -2.50
C GLY A 161 -11.73 13.82 -2.55
N CYS A 162 -11.07 13.38 -1.48
CA CYS A 162 -10.54 12.01 -1.42
C CYS A 162 -11.68 11.01 -1.23
N TYR A 163 -11.74 10.02 -2.11
CA TYR A 163 -12.72 8.93 -2.04
C TYR A 163 -12.11 7.55 -2.26
N VAL A 164 -10.78 7.47 -2.34
CA VAL A 164 -10.03 6.21 -2.31
C VAL A 164 -8.92 6.32 -1.27
N VAL A 165 -8.95 5.45 -0.27
CA VAL A 165 -7.90 5.34 0.75
C VAL A 165 -7.45 3.89 0.77
N CYS A 166 -6.18 3.61 0.52
CA CYS A 166 -5.65 2.25 0.47
C CYS A 166 -4.40 2.13 1.34
N GLU A 167 -4.48 1.36 2.43
CA GLU A 167 -3.44 1.31 3.44
C GLU A 167 -2.24 0.46 3.00
N GLY A 168 -1.08 1.11 2.81
CA GLY A 168 0.19 0.44 2.54
C GLY A 168 0.94 0.04 3.82
N ALA A 169 0.86 0.86 4.87
CA ALA A 169 1.41 0.54 6.18
C ALA A 169 0.51 -0.41 7.00
N ASN A 170 0.99 -0.86 8.15
CA ASN A 170 0.20 -1.65 9.09
C ASN A 170 -0.62 -0.74 10.02
N MET A 171 -1.95 -0.75 9.87
CA MET A 171 -2.90 0.06 10.64
C MET A 171 -2.56 1.56 10.67
N PRO A 172 -2.35 2.22 9.51
CA PRO A 172 -2.06 3.64 9.49
C PRO A 172 -3.26 4.50 9.90
N THR A 173 -4.50 4.06 9.66
CA THR A 173 -5.69 4.81 10.05
C THR A 173 -6.15 4.36 11.43
N ASN A 174 -6.35 5.32 12.34
CA ASN A 174 -6.96 5.02 13.63
C ASN A 174 -8.47 4.79 13.50
N ILE A 175 -9.12 4.33 14.58
CA ILE A 175 -10.55 3.99 14.55
C ILE A 175 -11.44 5.18 14.17
N ASP A 176 -11.12 6.39 14.62
CA ASP A 176 -11.89 7.60 14.30
C ASP A 176 -11.83 7.93 12.80
N GLY A 177 -10.66 7.74 12.17
CA GLY A 177 -10.48 7.91 10.73
C GLY A 177 -11.22 6.84 9.93
N ILE A 178 -11.12 5.57 10.35
CA ILE A 178 -11.82 4.45 9.72
C ILE A 178 -13.33 4.70 9.73
N ASN A 179 -13.90 5.05 10.89
CA ASN A 179 -15.34 5.30 11.02
C ASN A 179 -15.81 6.40 10.06
N ARG A 180 -15.04 7.51 9.95
CA ARG A 180 -15.37 8.59 9.00
C ARG A 180 -15.35 8.12 7.55
N PHE A 181 -14.39 7.30 7.15
CA PHE A 181 -14.32 6.76 5.79
C PHE A 181 -15.48 5.79 5.49
N LEU A 182 -15.84 4.94 6.46
CA LEU A 182 -16.98 4.04 6.35
C LEU A 182 -18.32 4.79 6.26
N ASP A 183 -18.52 5.80 7.12
CA ASP A 183 -19.72 6.65 7.12
C ASP A 183 -19.87 7.41 5.80
N ALA A 184 -18.75 7.91 5.25
CA ALA A 184 -18.71 8.57 3.96
C ALA A 184 -18.83 7.62 2.76
N LYS A 185 -18.82 6.29 2.99
CA LYS A 185 -18.91 5.24 1.96
C LYS A 185 -17.89 5.40 0.83
N ILE A 186 -16.69 5.84 1.18
CA ILE A 186 -15.56 5.91 0.23
C ILE A 186 -14.96 4.52 0.02
N LEU A 187 -14.10 4.37 -0.99
CA LEU A 187 -13.35 3.14 -1.22
C LEU A 187 -12.20 3.06 -0.21
N PHE A 188 -12.43 2.39 0.91
CA PHE A 188 -11.44 2.19 1.97
C PHE A 188 -10.87 0.76 1.94
N GLY A 189 -9.61 0.61 1.56
CA GLY A 189 -8.87 -0.65 1.51
C GLY A 189 -8.04 -0.87 2.78
N PRO A 190 -8.45 -1.78 3.69
CA PRO A 190 -7.75 -1.98 4.97
C PRO A 190 -6.40 -2.68 4.78
N GLY A 191 -5.41 -2.36 5.61
CA GLY A 191 -4.03 -2.83 5.45
C GLY A 191 -3.93 -4.35 5.39
N LYS A 192 -4.70 -5.07 6.20
CA LYS A 192 -4.75 -6.55 6.21
C LYS A 192 -5.10 -7.20 4.85
N ALA A 193 -5.72 -6.44 3.95
CA ALA A 193 -5.99 -6.84 2.57
C ALA A 193 -5.09 -6.11 1.58
N ALA A 194 -5.03 -4.77 1.67
CA ALA A 194 -4.32 -3.92 0.73
C ALA A 194 -2.79 -4.14 0.70
N ASN A 195 -2.17 -4.31 1.87
CA ASN A 195 -0.72 -4.48 1.99
C ASN A 195 -0.26 -5.96 1.92
N ALA A 196 -1.20 -6.89 1.74
CA ALA A 196 -0.97 -8.34 1.73
C ALA A 196 -0.02 -8.80 0.61
N GLY A 197 0.25 -7.94 -0.38
CA GLY A 197 1.17 -8.22 -1.48
C GLY A 197 2.56 -8.69 -1.02
N GLY A 198 3.10 -8.12 0.06
CA GLY A 198 4.40 -8.54 0.61
C GLY A 198 4.41 -10.00 1.11
N VAL A 199 3.34 -10.40 1.80
CA VAL A 199 3.16 -11.78 2.28
C VAL A 199 2.83 -12.72 1.12
N ALA A 200 2.02 -12.27 0.15
CA ALA A 200 1.73 -13.02 -1.07
C ALA A 200 3.02 -13.36 -1.84
N THR A 201 3.89 -12.38 -2.08
CA THR A 201 5.17 -12.61 -2.77
C THR A 201 6.14 -13.44 -1.93
N SER A 202 6.03 -13.42 -0.60
CA SER A 202 6.75 -14.36 0.26
C SER A 202 6.31 -15.81 0.03
N GLY A 203 5.00 -16.06 -0.13
CA GLY A 203 4.49 -17.37 -0.54
C GLY A 203 4.94 -17.78 -1.95
N LEU A 204 5.03 -16.83 -2.89
CA LEU A 204 5.60 -17.07 -4.22
C LEU A 204 7.11 -17.41 -4.15
N GLU A 205 7.86 -16.77 -3.25
CA GLU A 205 9.27 -17.11 -2.99
C GLU A 205 9.39 -18.54 -2.42
N MET A 206 8.51 -18.94 -1.51
CA MET A 206 8.48 -20.32 -1.00
C MET A 206 8.20 -21.31 -2.12
N ALA A 207 7.21 -21.05 -2.97
CA ALA A 207 6.89 -21.90 -4.12
C ALA A 207 8.09 -22.07 -5.08
N GLN A 208 8.76 -20.96 -5.44
CA GLN A 208 9.97 -20.98 -6.27
C GLN A 208 11.09 -21.82 -5.64
N ASN A 209 11.32 -21.67 -4.32
CA ASN A 209 12.33 -22.45 -3.60
C ASN A 209 11.99 -23.94 -3.57
N SER A 210 10.71 -24.31 -3.38
CA SER A 210 10.26 -25.70 -3.42
C SER A 210 10.42 -26.34 -4.80
N MET A 211 10.13 -25.58 -5.88
CA MET A 211 10.29 -26.07 -7.26
C MET A 211 11.74 -26.01 -7.75
N ARG A 212 12.60 -25.26 -7.07
CA ARG A 212 13.97 -24.90 -7.52
C ARG A 212 13.99 -24.17 -8.88
N VAL A 213 12.91 -23.46 -9.18
CA VAL A 213 12.75 -22.67 -10.41
C VAL A 213 12.55 -21.21 -10.03
N ARG A 214 13.22 -20.31 -10.73
CA ARG A 214 13.05 -18.87 -10.60
C ARG A 214 12.12 -18.38 -11.69
N TRP A 215 11.19 -17.51 -11.32
CA TRP A 215 10.31 -16.85 -12.27
C TRP A 215 10.87 -15.50 -12.71
N THR A 216 10.43 -15.03 -13.88
CA THR A 216 10.78 -13.69 -14.34
C THR A 216 10.05 -12.61 -13.53
N ARG A 217 10.46 -11.36 -13.67
CA ARG A 217 9.81 -10.22 -12.99
C ARG A 217 8.33 -10.13 -13.39
N GLU A 218 8.05 -10.30 -14.68
CA GLU A 218 6.72 -10.22 -15.28
C GLU A 218 5.81 -11.34 -14.75
N GLU A 219 6.35 -12.56 -14.63
CA GLU A 219 5.61 -13.70 -14.08
C GLU A 219 5.26 -13.49 -12.60
N VAL A 220 6.19 -13.00 -11.78
CA VAL A 220 5.92 -12.72 -10.36
C VAL A 220 4.95 -11.55 -10.21
N ASP A 221 5.09 -10.48 -10.99
CA ASP A 221 4.19 -9.32 -10.95
C ASP A 221 2.76 -9.70 -11.38
N ALA A 222 2.61 -10.50 -12.45
CA ALA A 222 1.31 -11.00 -12.89
C ALA A 222 0.64 -11.90 -11.84
N ARG A 223 1.41 -12.77 -11.18
CA ARG A 223 0.90 -13.59 -10.07
C ARG A 223 0.49 -12.73 -8.87
N LEU A 224 1.31 -11.74 -8.50
CA LEU A 224 0.98 -10.77 -7.45
C LEU A 224 -0.31 -10.04 -7.76
N PHE A 225 -0.45 -9.49 -8.97
CA PHE A 225 -1.67 -8.81 -9.43
C PHE A 225 -2.91 -9.70 -9.27
N ASN A 226 -2.85 -10.95 -9.76
CA ASN A 226 -3.96 -11.90 -9.66
C ASN A 226 -4.31 -12.25 -8.21
N ILE A 227 -3.31 -12.36 -7.32
CA ILE A 227 -3.55 -12.58 -5.89
C ILE A 227 -4.28 -11.38 -5.28
N MET A 228 -3.82 -10.15 -5.55
CA MET A 228 -4.45 -8.95 -5.00
C MET A 228 -5.88 -8.77 -5.50
N LYS A 229 -6.13 -9.06 -6.79
CA LYS A 229 -7.48 -9.12 -7.36
C LYS A 229 -8.36 -10.15 -6.65
N THR A 230 -7.84 -11.36 -6.41
CA THR A 230 -8.58 -12.39 -5.69
C THR A 230 -8.90 -11.95 -4.25
N ILE A 231 -7.95 -11.33 -3.55
CA ILE A 231 -8.17 -10.80 -2.19
C ILE A 231 -9.28 -9.74 -2.21
N HIS A 232 -9.25 -8.81 -3.17
CA HIS A 232 -10.30 -7.80 -3.36
C HIS A 232 -11.68 -8.45 -3.58
N GLU A 233 -11.78 -9.37 -4.54
CA GLU A 233 -13.04 -10.06 -4.86
C GLU A 233 -13.60 -10.84 -3.67
N VAL A 234 -12.73 -11.49 -2.89
CA VAL A 234 -13.12 -12.19 -1.66
C VAL A 234 -13.65 -11.20 -0.62
N CYS A 235 -12.98 -10.06 -0.41
CA CYS A 235 -13.43 -9.04 0.52
C CYS A 235 -14.79 -8.46 0.09
N ALA A 236 -14.93 -8.09 -1.19
CA ALA A 236 -16.15 -7.50 -1.73
C ALA A 236 -17.35 -8.45 -1.60
N ARG A 237 -17.21 -9.70 -2.07
CA ARG A 237 -18.27 -10.71 -2.00
C ARG A 237 -18.64 -11.07 -0.56
N THR A 238 -17.65 -11.15 0.33
CA THR A 238 -17.91 -11.45 1.74
C THR A 238 -18.65 -10.31 2.42
N ALA A 239 -18.24 -9.06 2.16
CA ALA A 239 -18.93 -7.89 2.68
C ALA A 239 -20.40 -7.86 2.23
N GLU A 240 -20.67 -8.18 0.96
CA GLU A 240 -22.04 -8.30 0.42
C GLU A 240 -22.82 -9.46 1.06
N LYS A 241 -22.24 -10.65 1.12
CA LYS A 241 -22.86 -11.86 1.71
C LYS A 241 -23.30 -11.63 3.17
N TYR A 242 -22.54 -10.83 3.93
CA TYR A 242 -22.81 -10.55 5.34
C TYR A 242 -23.50 -9.18 5.57
N GLY A 243 -24.11 -8.59 4.53
CA GLY A 243 -25.02 -7.45 4.67
C GLY A 243 -24.34 -6.07 4.82
N THR A 244 -23.05 -5.96 4.53
CA THR A 244 -22.30 -4.68 4.55
C THR A 244 -21.60 -4.41 3.21
N PRO A 245 -22.32 -4.30 2.09
CA PRO A 245 -21.73 -4.13 0.76
C PRO A 245 -20.82 -2.89 0.71
N GLY A 246 -19.65 -3.04 0.07
CA GLY A 246 -18.63 -1.99 -0.02
C GLY A 246 -17.77 -1.79 1.24
N ASN A 247 -18.08 -2.47 2.35
CA ASN A 247 -17.25 -2.43 3.56
C ASN A 247 -16.15 -3.51 3.52
N TYR A 248 -15.00 -3.17 2.93
CA TYR A 248 -13.85 -4.07 2.84
C TYR A 248 -13.24 -4.45 4.20
N VAL A 249 -13.46 -3.66 5.27
CA VAL A 249 -13.01 -4.00 6.64
C VAL A 249 -13.74 -5.26 7.12
N ASN A 250 -15.08 -5.25 7.01
CA ASN A 250 -15.89 -6.42 7.34
C ASN A 250 -15.56 -7.59 6.43
N GLY A 251 -15.49 -7.34 5.11
CA GLY A 251 -15.16 -8.37 4.13
C GLY A 251 -13.84 -9.08 4.43
N ALA A 252 -12.77 -8.33 4.68
CA ALA A 252 -11.44 -8.89 4.99
C ALA A 252 -11.42 -9.66 6.31
N ASN A 253 -12.06 -9.12 7.36
CA ASN A 253 -12.13 -9.76 8.67
C ASN A 253 -12.87 -11.10 8.61
N ILE A 254 -14.07 -11.10 8.04
CA ILE A 254 -14.94 -12.27 8.00
C ILE A 254 -14.31 -13.33 7.10
N ALA A 255 -13.81 -12.95 5.92
CA ALA A 255 -13.20 -13.91 4.99
C ALA A 255 -11.94 -14.57 5.57
N GLY A 256 -11.08 -13.77 6.21
CA GLY A 256 -9.89 -14.29 6.88
C GLY A 256 -10.24 -15.24 8.02
N PHE A 257 -11.21 -14.86 8.85
CA PHE A 257 -11.66 -15.68 9.98
C PHE A 257 -12.30 -17.00 9.52
N VAL A 258 -13.28 -16.95 8.60
CA VAL A 258 -14.02 -18.13 8.14
C VAL A 258 -13.07 -19.17 7.54
N LYS A 259 -12.10 -18.75 6.72
CA LYS A 259 -11.11 -19.67 6.13
C LYS A 259 -10.31 -20.43 7.18
N VAL A 260 -9.91 -19.75 8.26
CA VAL A 260 -9.14 -20.38 9.35
C VAL A 260 -10.04 -21.25 10.21
N ALA A 261 -11.23 -20.75 10.58
CA ALA A 261 -12.19 -21.47 11.40
C ALA A 261 -12.65 -22.80 10.75
N ASP A 262 -12.99 -22.77 9.45
CA ASP A 262 -13.39 -23.96 8.71
C ASP A 262 -12.24 -24.99 8.68
N ALA A 263 -11.02 -24.56 8.40
CA ALA A 263 -9.85 -25.44 8.41
C ALA A 263 -9.53 -26.02 9.79
N MET A 264 -9.78 -25.27 10.87
CA MET A 264 -9.65 -25.78 12.25
C MET A 264 -10.71 -26.82 12.56
N LEU A 265 -11.96 -26.63 12.12
CA LEU A 265 -13.03 -27.62 12.29
C LEU A 265 -12.74 -28.91 11.54
N ASP A 266 -12.26 -28.82 10.29
CA ASP A 266 -11.89 -29.98 9.46
C ASP A 266 -10.74 -30.81 10.05
N GLN A 267 -9.82 -30.18 10.78
CA GLN A 267 -8.68 -30.85 11.41
C GLN A 267 -9.01 -31.47 12.79
N GLY A 268 -10.19 -31.17 13.35
CA GLY A 268 -10.59 -31.67 14.66
C GLY A 268 -9.79 -31.07 15.82
N LEU A 269 -9.82 -31.75 16.97
CA LEU A 269 -9.08 -31.34 18.16
C LEU A 269 -7.63 -31.85 18.08
N VAL A 270 -6.68 -30.95 17.80
CA VAL A 270 -5.24 -31.20 17.69
C VAL A 270 -4.42 -30.46 18.74
#